data_AF-A0A8S0XS80-F1
#
_entry.id   AF-A0A8S0XS80-F1
#
_cell.length_a   1.000
_cell.length_b   1.000
_cell.length_c   1.000
_cell.angle_alpha   90.00
_cell.angle_beta   90.00
_cell.angle_gamma   90.00
#
_symmetry.space_group_name_H-M   'P 1'
#
loop_
_entity.id
_entity.type
_entity.pdbx_description
1 polymer ?
#
loop_
_entity_poly.entity_id
_entity_poly.type
_entity_poly.pdbx_seq_one_letter_code
_entity_poly.pdbx_strand_id
1 'polypeptide(L)'
;MVFTDSMGSAHRAVDPSMHSGQAFSLSVCRALQEWFEVDDLCCITFIYVSSALWWDIHGEAHRYVTELKVRVGRRKTDNSIDTLRSQAVHSVLDSWSSTFKDPTYRGSEFLELQQPDGRPLQPLYLNGGPWLSCFGHSITEFARVCPCITGHTPIGAYYHRFKINEPHGCTCGAALQSRQHLLFRCHDRYSVHYPRFLGDIASFMKYNPTVFGFNRDPSGVR
;
A
#
# COMPACT_ATOMS: atom_id res chain seq x y z
N MET A 1 31.44 26.37 -6.41
CA MET A 1 31.20 25.43 -5.28
C MET A 1 29.84 25.72 -4.68
N VAL A 2 29.08 24.70 -4.28
CA VAL A 2 27.74 24.81 -3.70
C VAL A 2 27.69 24.01 -2.40
N PHE A 3 27.32 24.66 -1.30
CA PHE A 3 27.15 24.01 0.01
C PHE A 3 25.71 23.54 0.19
N THR A 4 25.50 22.33 0.70
CA THR A 4 24.17 21.73 0.86
C THR A 4 24.10 20.80 2.07
N ASP A 5 22.97 20.79 2.76
CA ASP A 5 22.64 19.80 3.78
C ASP A 5 21.96 18.55 3.20
N SER A 6 21.71 18.53 1.88
CA SER A 6 21.06 17.42 1.20
C SER A 6 21.80 17.05 -0.08
N MET A 7 22.79 16.15 0.05
CA MET A 7 23.49 15.59 -1.11
C MET A 7 22.52 14.86 -2.07
N GLY A 8 21.50 14.18 -1.53
CA GLY A 8 20.48 13.53 -2.35
C GLY A 8 19.71 14.51 -3.24
N SER A 9 19.38 15.70 -2.71
CA SER A 9 18.71 16.75 -3.49
C SER A 9 19.66 17.38 -4.51
N ALA A 10 20.92 17.62 -4.15
CA ALA A 10 21.93 18.16 -5.05
C ALA A 10 22.20 17.22 -6.24
N HIS A 11 22.40 15.92 -5.99
CA HIS A 11 22.54 14.93 -7.05
C HIS A 11 21.31 14.90 -7.94
N ARG A 12 20.11 14.85 -7.35
CA ARG A 12 18.86 14.83 -8.12
C ARG A 12 18.69 16.09 -8.98
N ALA A 13 19.11 17.26 -8.50
CA ALA A 13 18.96 18.53 -9.21
C ALA A 13 19.76 18.61 -10.51
N VAL A 14 20.83 17.81 -10.65
CA VAL A 14 21.67 17.75 -11.86
C VAL A 14 21.58 16.40 -12.59
N ASP A 15 20.66 15.53 -12.17
CA ASP A 15 20.43 14.24 -12.81
C ASP A 15 19.44 14.40 -13.98
N PRO A 16 19.86 14.19 -15.24
CA PRO A 16 18.95 14.26 -16.39
C PRO A 16 18.07 13.00 -16.54
N SER A 17 18.29 11.96 -15.73
CA SER A 17 17.55 10.70 -15.81
C SER A 17 16.06 10.83 -15.43
N MET A 18 15.28 9.77 -15.65
CA MET A 18 13.84 9.81 -15.38
C MET A 18 13.53 9.74 -13.88
N HIS A 19 12.94 10.80 -13.33
CA HIS A 19 12.43 10.86 -11.96
C HIS A 19 11.36 11.95 -11.78
N SER A 20 10.67 11.98 -10.63
CA SER A 20 9.54 12.89 -10.31
C SER A 20 9.86 14.39 -10.28
N GLY A 21 11.12 14.75 -10.50
CA GLY A 21 11.61 16.13 -10.58
C GLY A 21 12.38 16.42 -11.85
N GLN A 22 12.37 15.52 -12.84
CA GLN A 22 13.25 15.59 -14.02
C GLN A 22 13.09 16.91 -14.78
N ALA A 23 11.87 17.48 -14.84
CA ALA A 23 11.67 18.77 -15.47
C ALA A 23 12.49 19.90 -14.82
N PHE A 24 12.67 19.87 -13.50
CA PHE A 24 13.53 20.82 -12.78
C PHE A 24 15.00 20.52 -13.06
N SER A 25 15.39 19.25 -13.02
CA SER A 25 16.77 18.85 -13.28
C SER A 25 17.20 19.22 -14.69
N LEU A 26 16.36 18.98 -15.71
CA LEU A 26 16.61 19.41 -17.08
C LEU A 26 16.70 20.94 -17.20
N SER A 27 15.90 21.69 -16.44
CA SER A 27 16.00 23.15 -16.42
C SER A 27 17.30 23.63 -15.80
N VAL A 28 17.77 22.99 -14.72
CA VAL A 28 19.07 23.25 -14.09
C VAL A 28 20.19 22.88 -15.05
N CYS A 29 20.18 21.67 -15.60
CA CYS A 29 21.17 21.22 -16.58
C CYS A 29 21.26 22.16 -17.79
N ARG A 30 20.12 22.67 -18.31
CA ARG A 30 20.13 23.64 -19.41
C ARG A 30 20.79 24.96 -19.01
N ALA A 31 20.48 25.50 -17.84
CA ALA A 31 21.12 26.73 -17.36
C ALA A 31 22.62 26.53 -17.10
N LEU A 32 23.00 25.36 -16.60
CA LEU A 32 24.40 25.01 -16.36
C LEU A 32 25.16 24.75 -17.67
N GLN A 33 24.50 24.22 -18.69
CA GLN A 33 25.09 23.98 -20.01
C GLN A 33 25.64 25.28 -20.61
N GLU A 34 24.84 26.35 -20.59
CA GLU A 34 25.29 27.68 -21.06
C GLU A 34 26.53 28.18 -20.32
N TRP A 35 26.67 27.84 -19.04
CA TRP A 35 27.83 28.21 -18.22
C TRP A 35 29.06 27.33 -18.50
N PHE A 36 28.86 26.02 -18.66
CA PHE A 36 29.93 25.09 -19.01
C PHE A 36 30.48 25.29 -20.43
N GLU A 37 29.68 25.80 -21.36
CA GLU A 37 30.12 26.10 -22.73
C GLU A 37 31.10 27.29 -22.81
N VAL A 38 31.24 28.09 -21.74
CA VAL A 38 32.14 29.26 -21.70
C VAL A 38 33.60 28.86 -21.47
N ASP A 39 33.86 27.83 -20.67
CA ASP A 39 35.20 27.39 -20.29
C ASP A 39 35.18 25.89 -19.90
N ASP A 40 36.06 25.10 -20.49
CA ASP A 40 36.25 23.67 -20.19
C ASP A 40 36.70 23.42 -18.75
N LEU A 41 37.18 24.45 -18.03
CA LEU A 41 37.54 24.39 -16.62
C LEU A 41 36.35 24.63 -15.67
N CYS A 42 35.19 25.04 -16.18
CA CYS A 42 34.01 25.23 -15.35
C CYS A 42 33.60 23.90 -14.72
N CYS A 43 33.61 23.84 -13.39
CA CYS A 43 33.14 22.70 -12.63
C CYS A 43 32.27 23.14 -11.45
N ILE A 44 31.30 22.29 -11.09
CA ILE A 44 30.47 22.48 -9.90
C ILE A 44 30.78 21.39 -8.91
N THR A 45 31.30 21.80 -7.76
CA THR A 45 31.52 20.91 -6.61
C THR A 45 30.42 21.15 -5.59
N PHE A 46 29.69 20.09 -5.25
CA PHE A 46 28.77 20.07 -4.11
C PHE A 46 29.53 19.65 -2.85
N ILE A 47 29.38 20.43 -1.79
CA ILE A 47 30.01 20.19 -0.49
C ILE A 47 28.91 19.97 0.54
N TYR A 48 28.91 18.80 1.16
CA TYR A 48 27.97 18.49 2.25
C TYR A 48 28.30 19.31 3.49
N VAL A 49 27.29 19.95 4.07
CA VAL A 49 27.37 20.65 5.34
C VAL A 49 26.23 20.17 6.23
N SER A 50 26.55 19.69 7.42
CA SER A 50 25.52 19.26 8.38
C SER A 50 24.69 20.47 8.84
N SER A 51 23.37 20.37 8.74
CA SER A 51 22.44 21.39 9.25
C SER A 51 22.55 21.60 10.77
N ALA A 52 23.12 20.63 11.50
CA ALA A 52 23.38 20.73 12.94
C ALA A 52 24.52 21.71 13.29
N LEU A 53 25.38 22.07 12.32
CA LEU A 53 26.50 22.98 12.57
C LEU A 53 26.09 24.45 12.66
N TRP A 54 24.83 24.79 12.34
CA TRP A 54 24.28 26.15 12.41
C TRP A 54 25.22 27.20 11.82
N TRP A 55 25.86 26.85 10.71
CA TRP A 55 26.80 27.74 10.05
C TRP A 55 26.03 28.95 9.52
N ASP A 56 26.40 30.16 9.96
CA ASP A 56 25.60 31.38 9.80
C ASP A 56 25.06 31.60 8.37
N ILE A 57 25.92 31.45 7.35
CA ILE A 57 25.54 31.61 5.95
C ILE A 57 24.53 30.53 5.49
N HIS A 58 24.66 29.30 5.98
CA HIS A 58 23.73 28.21 5.70
C HIS A 58 22.41 28.38 6.45
N GLY A 59 22.45 28.92 7.68
CA GLY A 59 21.27 29.29 8.46
C GLY A 59 20.47 30.41 7.79
N GLU A 60 21.15 31.43 7.26
CA GLU A 60 20.54 32.50 6.47
C GLU A 60 19.92 31.96 5.18
N ALA A 61 20.64 31.11 4.44
CA ALA A 61 20.11 30.46 3.24
C ALA A 61 18.89 29.59 3.55
N HIS A 62 18.93 28.79 4.63
CA HIS A 62 17.80 27.97 5.07
C HIS A 62 16.58 28.81 5.43
N ARG A 63 16.77 29.89 6.20
CA ARG A 63 15.69 30.83 6.57
C ARG A 63 15.12 31.51 5.33
N TYR A 64 15.98 32.01 4.46
CA TYR A 64 15.58 32.65 3.21
C TYR A 64 14.77 31.70 2.33
N VAL A 65 15.22 30.46 2.11
CA VAL A 65 14.51 29.46 1.30
C VAL A 65 13.18 29.06 1.94
N THR A 66 13.11 28.94 3.26
CA THR A 66 11.88 28.58 3.98
C THR A 66 10.83 29.72 3.94
N GLU A 67 11.29 30.97 3.97
CA GLU A 67 10.44 32.17 3.85
C GLU A 67 10.06 32.47 2.38
N LEU A 68 10.92 32.10 1.43
CA LEU A 68 10.71 32.34 0.01
C LEU A 68 9.69 31.34 -0.55
N LYS A 69 8.45 31.79 -0.69
CA LYS A 69 7.42 31.10 -1.49
C LYS A 69 7.74 31.20 -2.98
N VAL A 70 8.74 30.45 -3.44
CA VAL A 70 8.98 30.29 -4.88
C VAL A 70 7.79 29.53 -5.46
N ARG A 71 7.10 30.13 -6.43
CA ARG A 71 6.19 29.36 -7.29
C ARG A 71 7.02 28.35 -8.06
N VAL A 72 7.03 27.11 -7.58
CA VAL A 72 7.56 25.95 -8.30
C VAL A 72 6.77 25.82 -9.62
N GLY A 73 7.39 26.20 -10.74
CA GLY A 73 6.88 25.96 -12.10
C GLY A 73 6.23 27.16 -12.79
N ARG A 74 6.96 27.82 -13.71
CA ARG A 74 6.34 28.59 -14.82
C ARG A 74 5.86 27.68 -15.96
N ARG A 75 6.42 26.48 -16.09
CA ARG A 75 5.87 25.40 -16.93
C ARG A 75 5.18 24.42 -16.01
N LYS A 76 3.87 24.24 -16.18
CA LYS A 76 3.20 23.07 -15.62
C LYS A 76 3.95 21.84 -16.11
N THR A 77 4.36 20.98 -15.19
CA THR A 77 4.98 19.68 -15.49
C THR A 77 3.94 18.67 -15.98
N ASP A 78 2.77 19.12 -16.44
CA ASP A 78 1.64 18.35 -16.96
C ASP A 78 2.08 17.33 -18.04
N ASN A 79 3.22 17.58 -18.71
CA ASN A 79 3.77 16.71 -19.75
C ASN A 79 5.00 15.89 -19.30
N SER A 80 5.37 15.91 -18.03
CA SER A 80 6.45 15.04 -17.55
C SER A 80 5.98 13.58 -17.56
N ILE A 81 6.86 12.65 -17.89
CA ILE A 81 6.54 11.21 -17.91
C ILE A 81 6.02 10.75 -16.54
N ASP A 82 6.55 11.29 -15.45
CA ASP A 82 6.11 10.98 -14.09
C ASP A 82 4.67 11.46 -13.81
N THR A 83 4.32 12.67 -14.28
CA THR A 83 2.95 13.18 -14.18
C THR A 83 1.99 12.35 -15.02
N LEU A 84 2.34 12.03 -16.26
CA LEU A 84 1.53 11.16 -17.13
C LEU A 84 1.36 9.77 -16.54
N ARG A 85 2.43 9.19 -15.97
CA ARG A 85 2.39 7.90 -15.26
C ARG A 85 1.47 7.98 -14.06
N SER A 86 1.60 9.01 -13.24
CA SER A 86 0.75 9.23 -12.07
C SER A 86 -0.72 9.37 -12.45
N GLN A 87 -1.03 10.11 -13.53
CA GLN A 87 -2.40 10.23 -14.04
C GLN A 87 -2.96 8.88 -14.52
N ALA A 88 -2.17 8.11 -15.28
CA ALA A 88 -2.57 6.78 -15.74
C ALA A 88 -2.83 5.83 -14.56
N VAL A 89 -1.96 5.85 -13.54
CA VAL A 89 -2.13 5.05 -12.33
C VAL A 89 -3.41 5.42 -11.59
N HIS A 90 -3.70 6.71 -11.38
CA HIS A 90 -4.95 7.13 -10.74
C HIS A 90 -6.17 6.71 -11.55
N SER A 91 -6.14 6.89 -12.88
CA SER A 91 -7.24 6.48 -13.75
C SER A 91 -7.55 4.98 -13.66
N VAL A 92 -6.50 4.13 -13.65
CA VAL A 92 -6.67 2.68 -13.50
C VAL A 92 -7.17 2.32 -12.10
N LEU A 93 -6.66 2.96 -11.05
CA LEU A 93 -7.09 2.70 -9.67
C LEU A 93 -8.54 3.13 -9.44
N ASP A 94 -8.97 4.26 -10.01
CA ASP A 94 -10.35 4.74 -9.93
C ASP A 94 -11.29 3.79 -10.68
N SER A 95 -10.90 3.35 -11.89
CA SER A 95 -11.66 2.36 -12.66
C SER A 95 -11.78 1.04 -11.92
N TRP A 96 -10.69 0.55 -11.32
CA TRP A 96 -10.71 -0.69 -10.56
C TRP A 96 -11.55 -0.57 -9.29
N SER A 97 -11.39 0.51 -8.53
CA SER A 97 -12.18 0.79 -7.33
C SER A 97 -13.67 0.91 -7.63
N SER A 98 -14.03 1.50 -8.78
CA SER A 98 -15.43 1.56 -9.23
C SER A 98 -15.96 0.16 -9.57
N THR A 99 -15.21 -0.61 -10.34
CA THR A 99 -15.61 -1.98 -10.74
C THR A 99 -15.70 -2.91 -9.53
N PHE A 100 -14.80 -2.75 -8.56
CA PHE A 100 -14.76 -3.57 -7.34
C PHE A 100 -15.96 -3.38 -6.42
N LYS A 101 -16.72 -2.29 -6.56
CA LYS A 101 -17.98 -2.11 -5.84
C LYS A 101 -19.09 -3.04 -6.34
N ASP A 102 -18.99 -3.52 -7.58
CA ASP A 102 -19.98 -4.41 -8.17
C ASP A 102 -19.87 -5.83 -7.58
N PRO A 103 -20.92 -6.34 -6.91
CA PRO A 103 -20.97 -7.71 -6.38
C PRO A 103 -20.75 -8.79 -7.44
N THR A 104 -21.09 -8.54 -8.70
CA THR A 104 -20.90 -9.49 -9.80
C THR A 104 -19.43 -9.62 -10.20
N TYR A 105 -18.65 -8.54 -10.02
CA TYR A 105 -17.22 -8.55 -10.26
C TYR A 105 -16.44 -9.08 -9.06
N ARG A 106 -16.72 -8.55 -7.85
CA ARG A 106 -15.95 -8.89 -6.64
C ARG A 106 -16.36 -10.22 -6.00
N GLY A 107 -17.57 -10.70 -6.30
CA GLY A 107 -18.23 -11.84 -5.65
C GLY A 107 -19.19 -11.42 -4.53
N SER A 108 -20.32 -12.12 -4.43
CA SER A 108 -21.35 -11.87 -3.39
C SER A 108 -20.88 -12.26 -1.99
N GLU A 109 -19.95 -13.21 -1.89
CA GLU A 109 -19.36 -13.66 -0.64
C GLU A 109 -18.04 -12.96 -0.31
N PHE A 110 -17.68 -11.85 -0.96
CA PHE A 110 -16.47 -11.12 -0.58
C PHE A 110 -16.64 -10.49 0.82
N LEU A 111 -15.64 -10.61 1.68
CA LEU A 111 -15.66 -10.03 3.02
C LEU A 111 -15.38 -8.53 2.94
N GLU A 112 -16.39 -7.72 3.21
CA GLU A 112 -16.24 -6.27 3.28
C GLU A 112 -15.53 -5.86 4.58
N LEU A 113 -14.31 -5.33 4.42
CA LEU A 113 -13.54 -4.74 5.50
C LEU A 113 -13.49 -3.21 5.32
N GLN A 114 -13.11 -2.51 6.37
CA GLN A 114 -13.04 -1.05 6.38
C GLN A 114 -11.58 -0.59 6.55
N GLN A 115 -11.35 0.65 6.14
CA GLN A 115 -10.18 1.45 6.49
C GLN A 115 -10.41 2.08 7.88
N PRO A 116 -9.36 2.59 8.55
CA PRO A 116 -9.48 3.24 9.86
C PRO A 116 -10.47 4.41 9.91
N ASP A 117 -10.70 5.07 8.78
CA ASP A 117 -11.67 6.17 8.64
C ASP A 117 -13.11 5.71 8.41
N GLY A 118 -13.37 4.41 8.44
CA GLY A 118 -14.69 3.79 8.26
C GLY A 118 -15.11 3.58 6.81
N ARG A 119 -14.33 4.04 5.82
CA ARG A 119 -14.63 3.78 4.40
C ARG A 119 -14.37 2.31 4.05
N PRO A 120 -15.06 1.74 3.05
CA PRO A 120 -14.76 0.39 2.58
C PRO A 120 -13.30 0.27 2.12
N LEU A 121 -12.66 -0.83 2.48
CA LEU A 121 -11.32 -1.15 2.02
C LEU A 121 -11.34 -1.29 0.50
N GLN A 122 -10.52 -0.47 -0.17
CA GLN A 122 -10.44 -0.46 -1.63
C GLN A 122 -9.24 -1.28 -2.11
N PRO A 123 -9.32 -1.86 -3.31
CA PRO A 123 -8.18 -2.51 -3.90
C PRO A 123 -7.10 -1.50 -4.30
N LEU A 124 -5.84 -1.88 -4.06
CA LEU A 124 -4.67 -1.09 -4.40
C LEU A 124 -3.56 -2.07 -4.76
N TYR A 125 -2.73 -1.77 -5.75
CA TYR A 125 -1.56 -2.60 -6.09
C TYR A 125 -0.23 -1.97 -5.62
N LEU A 126 -0.23 -0.66 -5.35
CA LEU A 126 0.95 0.05 -4.85
C LEU A 126 1.43 -0.59 -3.54
N ASN A 127 2.72 -0.90 -3.46
CA ASN A 127 3.35 -1.55 -2.31
C ASN A 127 2.69 -2.88 -1.90
N GLY A 128 2.12 -3.61 -2.86
CA GLY A 128 1.42 -4.87 -2.61
C GLY A 128 -0.05 -4.71 -2.21
N GLY A 129 -0.51 -3.48 -1.97
CA GLY A 129 -1.89 -3.24 -1.57
C GLY A 129 -2.21 -3.70 -0.15
N PRO A 130 -3.41 -3.36 0.34
CA PRO A 130 -3.74 -3.52 1.76
C PRO A 130 -3.66 -4.99 2.23
N TRP A 131 -4.08 -5.95 1.39
CA TRP A 131 -4.06 -7.37 1.77
C TRP A 131 -2.66 -7.98 1.78
N LEU A 132 -1.84 -7.79 0.72
CA LEU A 132 -0.48 -8.37 0.72
C LEU A 132 0.43 -7.64 1.70
N SER A 133 0.26 -6.33 1.91
CA SER A 133 1.03 -5.64 2.95
C SER A 133 0.70 -6.19 4.35
N CYS A 134 -0.53 -6.67 4.59
CA CYS A 134 -0.92 -7.22 5.89
C CYS A 134 -0.56 -8.70 6.07
N PHE A 135 -0.63 -9.51 5.01
CA PHE A 135 -0.55 -10.97 5.10
C PHE A 135 0.56 -11.61 4.25
N GLY A 136 1.23 -10.82 3.39
CA GLY A 136 2.20 -11.31 2.41
C GLY A 136 3.50 -11.83 3.01
N HIS A 137 3.72 -11.65 4.31
CA HIS A 137 4.90 -12.15 5.02
C HIS A 137 4.81 -13.66 5.36
N SER A 138 3.62 -14.27 5.27
CA SER A 138 3.40 -15.68 5.58
C SER A 138 2.50 -16.34 4.55
N ILE A 139 3.08 -17.27 3.77
CA ILE A 139 2.34 -18.04 2.76
C ILE A 139 1.20 -18.82 3.42
N THR A 140 1.44 -19.41 4.59
CA THR A 140 0.46 -20.22 5.33
C THR A 140 -0.72 -19.38 5.84
N GLU A 141 -0.47 -18.15 6.30
CA GLU A 141 -1.55 -17.24 6.70
C GLU A 141 -2.31 -16.74 5.49
N PHE A 142 -1.60 -16.34 4.42
CA PHE A 142 -2.22 -15.85 3.20
C PHE A 142 -3.11 -16.91 2.55
N ALA A 143 -2.68 -18.18 2.52
CA ALA A 143 -3.46 -19.30 2.00
C ALA A 143 -4.77 -19.56 2.75
N ARG A 144 -4.90 -19.11 4.01
CA ARG A 144 -6.14 -19.20 4.81
C ARG A 144 -6.98 -17.93 4.72
N VAL A 145 -6.32 -16.78 4.75
CA VAL A 145 -6.99 -15.48 4.69
C VAL A 145 -7.60 -15.22 3.31
N CYS A 146 -6.92 -15.57 2.22
CA CYS A 146 -7.43 -15.33 0.87
C CYS A 146 -8.78 -16.04 0.63
N PRO A 147 -8.95 -17.36 0.92
CA PRO A 147 -10.25 -18.01 0.88
C PRO A 147 -11.27 -17.41 1.86
N CYS A 148 -10.84 -17.01 3.07
CA CYS A 148 -11.70 -16.32 4.04
C CYS A 148 -12.27 -15.03 3.46
N ILE A 149 -11.44 -14.19 2.85
CA ILE A 149 -11.87 -12.90 2.29
C ILE A 149 -12.72 -13.12 1.04
N THR A 150 -12.32 -14.01 0.15
CA THR A 150 -13.02 -14.25 -1.12
C THR A 150 -14.30 -15.10 -0.97
N GLY A 151 -14.53 -15.72 0.19
CA GLY A 151 -15.67 -16.62 0.39
C GLY A 151 -15.47 -18.01 -0.23
N HIS A 152 -14.22 -18.43 -0.39
CA HIS A 152 -13.82 -19.74 -0.93
C HIS A 152 -13.23 -20.67 0.13
N THR A 153 -13.44 -20.36 1.40
CA THR A 153 -12.99 -21.19 2.51
C THR A 153 -13.60 -22.60 2.45
N PRO A 154 -12.80 -23.67 2.69
CA PRO A 154 -13.29 -25.06 2.77
C PRO A 154 -14.07 -25.34 4.07
N ILE A 155 -15.24 -24.72 4.23
CA ILE A 155 -16.14 -24.87 5.38
C ILE A 155 -17.53 -25.33 4.93
N GLY A 156 -18.39 -25.68 5.89
CA GLY A 156 -19.74 -26.18 5.61
C GLY A 156 -20.55 -25.39 4.57
N ALA A 157 -20.55 -24.06 4.65
CA ALA A 157 -21.24 -23.21 3.66
C ALA A 157 -20.69 -23.38 2.23
N TYR A 158 -19.38 -23.55 2.08
CA TYR A 158 -18.75 -23.81 0.79
C TYR A 158 -19.13 -25.18 0.26
N TYR A 159 -19.04 -26.22 1.09
CA TYR A 159 -19.41 -27.59 0.68
C TYR A 159 -20.88 -27.67 0.25
N HIS A 160 -21.77 -27.00 0.98
CA HIS A 160 -23.19 -26.92 0.64
C HIS A 160 -23.40 -26.23 -0.71
N ARG A 161 -22.76 -25.06 -0.92
CA ARG A 161 -22.86 -24.28 -2.15
C ARG A 161 -22.41 -25.07 -3.38
N PHE A 162 -21.33 -25.84 -3.25
CA PHE A 162 -20.73 -26.59 -4.34
C PHE A 162 -21.16 -28.07 -4.39
N LYS A 163 -22.13 -28.48 -3.56
CA LYS A 163 -22.66 -29.85 -3.50
C LYS A 163 -21.57 -30.91 -3.27
N ILE A 164 -20.60 -30.58 -2.42
CA ILE A 164 -19.52 -31.48 -2.03
C ILE A 164 -20.03 -32.34 -0.88
N ASN A 165 -19.82 -33.67 -0.95
CA ASN A 165 -20.28 -34.61 0.07
C ASN A 165 -19.37 -34.59 1.30
N GLU A 166 -19.45 -33.52 2.07
CA GLU A 166 -18.69 -33.26 3.28
C GLU A 166 -19.62 -32.73 4.38
N PRO A 167 -19.29 -32.90 5.67
CA PRO A 167 -20.04 -32.29 6.77
C PRO A 167 -20.24 -30.78 6.60
N HIS A 168 -21.50 -30.37 6.72
CA HIS A 168 -21.92 -28.97 6.61
C HIS A 168 -22.03 -28.25 7.95
N GLY A 169 -22.33 -28.97 9.02
CA GLY A 169 -22.51 -28.41 10.36
C GLY A 169 -21.20 -28.00 11.01
N CYS A 170 -21.28 -27.07 11.95
CA CYS A 170 -20.20 -26.81 12.87
C CYS A 170 -20.26 -27.79 14.04
N THR A 171 -19.10 -28.16 14.56
CA THR A 171 -18.94 -29.00 15.74
C THR A 171 -19.41 -28.36 17.05
N CYS A 172 -19.70 -27.06 17.07
CA CYS A 172 -20.43 -26.40 18.17
C CYS A 172 -21.95 -26.66 18.11
N GLY A 173 -22.44 -27.44 17.15
CA GLY A 173 -23.86 -27.77 16.98
C GLY A 173 -24.61 -26.87 15.98
N ALA A 174 -23.97 -25.86 15.38
CA ALA A 174 -24.61 -25.06 14.35
C ALA A 174 -24.89 -25.90 13.09
N ALA A 175 -26.11 -25.83 12.55
CA ALA A 175 -26.53 -26.63 11.40
C ALA A 175 -25.69 -26.36 10.13
N LEU A 176 -25.17 -25.14 9.98
CA LEU A 176 -24.30 -24.75 8.87
C LEU A 176 -23.10 -23.95 9.37
N GLN A 177 -21.90 -24.43 9.08
CA GLN A 177 -20.65 -23.73 9.35
C GLN A 177 -20.39 -22.68 8.25
N SER A 178 -20.83 -21.44 8.49
CA SER A 178 -20.58 -20.30 7.60
C SER A 178 -19.42 -19.44 8.09
N ARG A 179 -18.84 -18.61 7.20
CA ARG A 179 -17.82 -17.62 7.59
C ARG A 179 -18.40 -16.66 8.64
N GLN A 180 -19.65 -16.24 8.48
CA GLN A 180 -20.34 -15.39 9.44
C GLN A 180 -20.45 -16.08 10.82
N HIS A 181 -20.79 -17.36 10.85
CA HIS A 181 -20.84 -18.12 12.09
C HIS A 181 -19.45 -18.17 12.77
N LEU A 182 -18.40 -18.50 12.01
CA LEU A 182 -17.05 -18.63 12.53
C LEU A 182 -16.47 -17.31 13.05
N LEU A 183 -16.71 -16.20 12.34
CA LEU A 183 -16.19 -14.88 12.73
C LEU A 183 -16.98 -14.22 13.87
N PHE A 184 -18.28 -14.50 14.01
CA PHE A 184 -19.17 -13.69 14.84
C PHE A 184 -19.98 -14.45 15.90
N ARG A 185 -20.08 -15.78 15.83
CA ARG A 185 -21.06 -16.53 16.65
C ARG A 185 -20.50 -17.81 17.29
N CYS A 186 -19.37 -18.31 16.82
CA CYS A 186 -18.81 -19.58 17.27
C CYS A 186 -17.94 -19.41 18.53
N HIS A 187 -18.57 -18.99 19.63
CA HIS A 187 -17.90 -18.71 20.91
C HIS A 187 -17.23 -19.96 21.53
N ASP A 188 -17.78 -21.15 21.27
CA ASP A 188 -17.26 -22.41 21.82
C ASP A 188 -15.94 -22.85 21.20
N ARG A 189 -15.57 -22.28 20.04
CA ARG A 189 -14.39 -22.73 19.25
C ARG A 189 -13.38 -21.62 19.02
N TYR A 190 -13.82 -20.37 18.97
CA TYR A 190 -12.96 -19.26 18.55
C TYR A 190 -13.15 -18.04 19.42
N SER A 191 -12.05 -17.32 19.66
CA SER A 191 -12.13 -15.98 20.26
C SER A 191 -12.82 -15.04 19.27
N VAL A 192 -14.09 -14.70 19.57
CA VAL A 192 -14.92 -13.88 18.68
C VAL A 192 -14.53 -12.42 18.83
N HIS A 193 -13.90 -11.88 17.80
CA HIS A 193 -13.76 -10.44 17.57
C HIS A 193 -14.41 -10.12 16.23
N TYR A 194 -15.35 -9.18 16.24
CA TYR A 194 -16.07 -8.74 15.04
C TYR A 194 -15.08 -8.02 14.11
N PRO A 195 -14.52 -8.69 13.08
CA PRO A 195 -13.42 -8.10 12.37
C PRO A 195 -13.95 -7.04 11.41
N ARG A 196 -13.54 -5.80 11.65
CA ARG A 196 -13.88 -4.64 10.84
C ARG A 196 -12.71 -4.24 9.96
N PHE A 197 -11.50 -4.45 10.44
CA PHE A 197 -10.24 -4.08 9.79
C PHE A 197 -9.40 -5.32 9.45
N LEU A 198 -8.43 -5.17 8.55
CA LEU A 198 -7.48 -6.27 8.23
C LEU A 198 -6.72 -6.76 9.46
N GLY A 199 -6.33 -5.84 10.35
CA GLY A 199 -5.66 -6.16 11.61
C GLY A 199 -6.50 -7.05 12.53
N ASP A 200 -7.83 -6.92 12.49
CA ASP A 200 -8.73 -7.78 13.27
C ASP A 200 -8.74 -9.20 12.70
N ILE A 201 -8.74 -9.33 11.35
CA ILE A 201 -8.62 -10.64 10.69
C ILE A 201 -7.27 -11.27 11.02
N ALA A 202 -6.17 -10.51 10.95
CA ALA A 202 -4.85 -11.01 11.31
C ALA A 202 -4.81 -11.51 12.76
N SER A 203 -5.36 -10.73 13.69
CA SER A 203 -5.45 -11.12 15.10
C SER A 203 -6.29 -12.40 15.26
N PHE A 204 -7.47 -12.46 14.63
CA PHE A 204 -8.33 -13.64 14.66
C PHE A 204 -7.60 -14.89 14.15
N MET A 205 -6.89 -14.80 13.02
CA MET A 205 -6.17 -15.95 12.45
C MET A 205 -5.00 -16.42 13.31
N LYS A 206 -4.38 -15.49 14.05
CA LYS A 206 -3.30 -15.77 15.00
C LYS A 206 -3.81 -16.55 16.22
N TYR A 207 -4.97 -16.16 16.77
CA TYR A 207 -5.59 -16.89 17.89
C TYR A 207 -6.22 -18.22 17.47
N ASN A 208 -6.56 -18.37 16.18
CA ASN A 208 -7.27 -19.52 15.66
C ASN A 208 -6.48 -20.18 14.50
N PRO A 209 -5.34 -20.84 14.78
CA PRO A 209 -4.36 -21.25 13.76
C PRO A 209 -4.85 -22.31 12.77
N THR A 210 -5.95 -23.00 13.06
CA THR A 210 -6.55 -24.02 12.18
C THR A 210 -7.78 -23.52 11.42
N VAL A 211 -8.31 -22.33 11.76
CA VAL A 211 -9.51 -21.81 11.12
C VAL A 211 -9.26 -21.54 9.64
N PHE A 212 -10.26 -21.83 8.81
CA PHE A 212 -10.25 -21.61 7.36
C PHE A 212 -9.19 -22.38 6.56
N GLY A 213 -8.42 -23.27 7.19
CA GLY A 213 -7.54 -24.20 6.50
C GLY A 213 -8.29 -25.42 5.96
N PHE A 214 -7.69 -26.08 4.96
CA PHE A 214 -8.18 -27.37 4.44
C PHE A 214 -8.04 -28.52 5.44
N ASN A 215 -7.10 -28.41 6.38
CA ASN A 215 -6.89 -29.39 7.42
C ASN A 215 -7.91 -29.13 8.54
N ARG A 216 -9.01 -29.88 8.51
CA ARG A 216 -9.89 -30.00 9.67
C ARG A 216 -9.11 -30.70 10.77
N ASP A 217 -8.86 -30.01 11.88
CA ASP A 217 -8.56 -30.72 13.13
C ASP A 217 -9.90 -31.29 13.65
N PRO A 218 -10.10 -32.62 13.69
CA PRO A 218 -11.31 -33.24 14.23
C PRO A 218 -11.49 -32.89 15.70
N SER A 219 -10.38 -32.66 16.39
CA SER A 219 -10.32 -32.05 17.72
C SER A 219 -10.38 -30.54 17.53
N GLY A 220 -11.48 -29.91 17.93
CA GLY A 220 -11.36 -28.51 18.32
C GLY A 220 -10.23 -28.43 19.34
N VAL A 221 -9.35 -27.43 19.19
CA VAL A 221 -8.28 -27.15 20.14
C VAL A 221 -8.84 -27.35 21.56
N ARG A 222 -8.24 -28.29 22.29
CA ARG A 222 -8.59 -28.62 23.67
C ARG A 222 -8.37 -27.42 24.59
#